data_AF-A0A7Y9L4M1-F1
#
_entry.id   AF-A0A7Y9L4M1-F1
#
_cell.length_a   1.000
_cell.length_b   1.000
_cell.length_c   1.000
_cell.angle_alpha   90.00
_cell.angle_beta   90.00
_cell.angle_gamma   90.00
#
_symmetry.space_group_name_H-M   'P 1'
#
loop_
_entity.id
_entity.type
_entity.pdbx_description
1 polymer ?
#
loop_
_entity_poly.entity_id
_entity_poly.type
_entity_poly.pdbx_seq_one_letter_code
_entity_poly.pdbx_strand_id
1 'polypeptide(L)'
;MKKIDDRELQQLMDENRTGSVSRKQELTGRDAKAYQALYDVLDTEPLQGLPYDFSAKVTRKILTDNKRNSEFKFYILGIIVLTFFIGVLYILLLNVIKPVAGTEYISVLLKYKWALILGIFSFLTIQYLDQVLVKSRIFRKQ
;
A
#
# COMPACT_ATOMS: atom_id res chain seq x y z
N MET A 1 7.88 37.21 16.57
CA MET A 1 7.73 37.02 15.11
C MET A 1 6.95 35.74 14.87
N LYS A 2 5.78 35.83 14.23
CA LYS A 2 4.93 34.67 13.95
C LYS A 2 5.64 33.86 12.86
N LYS A 3 6.04 32.61 13.15
CA LYS A 3 6.53 31.70 12.12
C LYS A 3 5.33 31.39 11.22
N ILE A 4 5.36 31.89 10.00
CA ILE A 4 4.37 31.58 8.98
C ILE A 4 4.64 30.13 8.57
N ASP A 5 3.59 29.31 8.50
CA ASP A 5 3.68 27.92 8.06
C ASP A 5 3.97 27.86 6.56
N ASP A 6 4.76 26.88 6.10
CA ASP A 6 5.20 26.80 4.70
C ASP A 6 4.04 26.79 3.71
N ARG A 7 2.91 26.17 4.11
CA ARG A 7 1.66 26.15 3.33
C ARG A 7 1.01 27.53 3.19
N GLU A 8 1.04 28.30 4.27
CA GLU A 8 0.47 29.66 4.31
C GLU A 8 1.31 30.60 3.45
N LEU A 9 2.63 30.41 3.44
CA LEU A 9 3.55 31.16 2.57
C LEU A 9 3.32 30.85 1.07
N GLN A 10 3.08 29.58 0.73
CA GLN A 10 2.78 29.17 -0.64
C GLN A 10 1.45 29.77 -1.13
N GLN A 11 0.41 29.70 -0.29
CA GLN A 11 -0.90 30.27 -0.61
C GLN A 11 -0.83 31.80 -0.83
N LEU A 12 -0.08 32.52 0.00
CA LEU A 12 0.12 33.97 -0.16
C LEU A 12 0.86 34.34 -1.47
N MET A 13 1.74 33.47 -1.97
CA MET A 13 2.45 33.71 -3.23
C MET A 13 1.55 33.46 -4.46
N ASP A 14 0.73 32.42 -4.40
CA ASP A 14 -0.22 32.06 -5.46
C ASP A 14 -1.36 33.11 -5.57
N GLU A 15 -1.86 33.62 -4.43
CA GLU A 15 -2.87 34.69 -4.37
C GLU A 15 -2.34 36.04 -4.87
N ASN A 16 -1.06 36.36 -4.63
CA ASN A 16 -0.45 37.59 -5.14
C ASN A 16 -0.34 37.65 -6.67
N ARG A 17 -0.36 36.50 -7.36
CA ARG A 17 -0.29 36.43 -8.84
C ARG A 17 -1.65 36.48 -9.53
N THR A 18 -2.74 36.11 -8.87
CA THR A 18 -4.09 36.02 -9.47
C THR A 18 -4.85 37.36 -9.55
N GLY A 19 -4.18 38.49 -9.29
CA GLY A 19 -4.66 39.81 -9.66
C GLY A 19 -5.74 40.42 -8.75
N SER A 20 -6.05 39.84 -7.59
CA SER A 20 -6.89 40.52 -6.59
C SER A 20 -6.07 41.45 -5.68
N VAL A 21 -5.97 42.70 -6.11
CA VAL A 21 -5.86 43.94 -5.30
C VAL A 21 -5.02 43.89 -4.00
N SER A 22 -3.88 44.57 -4.07
CA SER A 22 -3.21 45.31 -2.98
C SER A 22 -2.85 44.55 -1.70
N ARG A 23 -1.74 43.82 -1.75
CA ARG A 23 -0.73 43.94 -0.70
C ARG A 23 0.66 43.58 -1.21
N LYS A 24 1.42 44.59 -1.67
CA LYS A 24 2.89 44.55 -1.59
C LYS A 24 3.26 44.57 -0.09
N GLN A 25 2.95 43.50 0.63
CA GLN A 25 3.62 43.24 1.88
C GLN A 25 4.99 42.73 1.46
N GLU A 26 6.01 43.58 1.62
CA GLU A 26 7.39 43.14 1.53
C GLU A 26 7.56 41.95 2.48
N LEU A 27 7.48 40.74 1.93
CA LEU A 27 7.75 39.51 2.65
C LEU A 27 9.25 39.54 2.98
N THR A 28 9.59 40.17 4.10
CA THR A 28 10.93 40.50 4.56
C THR A 28 11.55 39.33 5.32
N GLY A 29 11.48 38.14 4.72
CA GLY A 29 12.04 36.89 5.26
C GLY A 29 12.99 36.25 4.27
N ARG A 30 14.04 35.55 4.77
CA ARG A 30 14.91 34.73 3.91
C ARG A 30 14.11 33.69 3.15
N ASP A 31 13.11 33.12 3.79
CA ASP A 31 12.26 32.07 3.21
C ASP A 31 11.43 32.64 2.06
N ALA A 32 10.84 33.82 2.21
CA ALA A 32 10.13 34.47 1.12
C ALA A 32 11.00 34.78 -0.10
N LYS A 33 12.27 35.19 0.11
CA LYS A 33 13.24 35.35 -0.98
C LYS A 33 13.59 34.03 -1.65
N ALA A 34 13.68 32.94 -0.89
CA ALA A 34 13.92 31.60 -1.44
C ALA A 34 12.73 31.12 -2.28
N TYR A 35 11.50 31.35 -1.82
CA TYR A 35 10.30 31.05 -2.60
C TYR A 35 10.22 31.92 -3.86
N GLN A 36 10.48 33.23 -3.75
CA GLN A 36 10.49 34.11 -4.92
C GLN A 36 11.51 33.66 -5.97
N ALA A 37 12.73 33.31 -5.55
CA ALA A 37 13.75 32.76 -6.46
C ALA A 37 13.34 31.41 -7.07
N LEU A 38 12.65 30.55 -6.32
CA LEU A 38 12.14 29.27 -6.84
C LEU A 38 11.07 29.51 -7.91
N TYR A 39 10.13 30.43 -7.65
CA TYR A 39 9.08 30.79 -8.61
C TYR A 39 9.66 31.47 -9.86
N ASP A 40 10.67 32.33 -9.73
CA ASP A 40 11.35 32.96 -10.86
C ASP A 40 12.02 31.92 -11.78
N VAL A 41 12.58 30.85 -11.20
CA VAL A 41 13.14 29.72 -11.97
C VAL A 41 12.03 28.88 -12.60
N LEU A 42 10.91 28.66 -11.90
CA LEU A 42 9.77 27.89 -12.40
C LEU A 42 8.97 28.62 -13.50
N ASP A 43 9.01 29.96 -13.54
CA ASP A 43 8.39 30.79 -14.58
C ASP A 43 9.14 30.70 -15.92
N THR A 44 10.40 30.24 -15.89
CA THR A 44 11.18 30.02 -17.11
C THR A 44 10.85 28.65 -17.70
N GLU A 45 10.40 28.63 -18.95
CA GLU A 45 10.22 27.36 -19.67
C GLU A 45 11.57 26.62 -19.74
N PRO A 46 11.62 25.34 -19.35
CA PRO A 46 12.86 24.58 -19.38
C PRO A 46 13.34 24.42 -20.82
N LEU A 47 14.60 24.79 -21.08
CA LEU A 47 15.25 24.67 -22.41
C LEU A 47 15.24 23.25 -22.98
N GLN A 48 15.08 22.24 -22.11
CA GLN A 48 14.93 20.84 -22.48
C GLN A 48 13.63 20.31 -21.90
N GLY A 49 12.76 19.81 -22.77
CA GLY A 49 11.55 19.11 -22.37
C GLY A 49 11.85 17.86 -21.57
N LEU A 50 10.83 17.32 -20.91
CA LEU A 50 10.93 16.03 -20.21
C LEU A 50 11.45 14.98 -21.20
N PRO A 51 12.39 14.11 -20.77
CA PRO A 51 12.90 13.06 -21.64
C PRO A 51 11.73 12.18 -22.10
N TYR A 52 11.81 11.69 -23.34
CA TYR A 52 10.77 10.87 -23.96
C TYR A 52 10.29 9.72 -23.06
N ASP A 53 11.19 9.14 -22.27
CA ASP A 53 10.92 8.03 -21.36
C ASP A 53 10.42 8.44 -19.97
N PHE A 54 10.19 9.73 -19.71
CA PHE A 54 9.82 10.21 -18.38
C PHE A 54 8.50 9.60 -17.91
N SER A 55 7.46 9.65 -18.75
CA SER A 55 6.16 9.06 -18.45
C SER A 55 6.29 7.55 -18.20
N ALA A 56 7.04 6.84 -19.05
CA ALA A 56 7.29 5.41 -18.88
C ALA A 56 8.00 5.08 -17.56
N LYS A 57 9.01 5.88 -17.16
CA LYS A 57 9.71 5.71 -15.87
C LYS A 57 8.81 5.96 -14.67
N VAL A 58 8.01 7.03 -14.72
CA VAL A 58 7.04 7.37 -13.65
C VAL A 58 5.98 6.29 -13.53
N THR A 59 5.35 5.88 -14.63
CA THR A 59 4.34 4.82 -14.64
C THR A 59 4.92 3.49 -14.14
N ARG A 60 6.12 3.10 -14.58
CA ARG A 60 6.76 1.86 -14.13
C ARG A 60 7.07 1.88 -12.63
N LYS A 61 7.49 3.03 -12.09
CA LYS A 61 7.74 3.17 -10.66
C LYS A 61 6.46 3.06 -9.84
N ILE A 62 5.40 3.77 -10.25
CA ILE A 62 4.08 3.69 -9.61
C ILE A 62 3.53 2.26 -9.64
N LEU A 63 3.62 1.57 -10.78
CA LEU A 63 3.17 0.19 -10.91
C LEU A 63 3.97 -0.77 -10.01
N THR A 64 5.28 -0.55 -9.89
CA THR A 64 6.15 -1.39 -9.04
C THR A 64 5.84 -1.19 -7.56
N ASP A 65 5.66 0.05 -7.12
CA ASP A 65 5.31 0.37 -5.74
C ASP A 65 3.92 -0.15 -5.37
N ASN A 66 2.95 -0.02 -6.27
CA ASN A 66 1.60 -0.51 -6.04
C ASN A 66 1.53 -2.05 -6.01
N LYS A 67 2.31 -2.71 -6.88
CA LYS A 67 2.44 -4.18 -6.88
C LYS A 67 3.05 -4.70 -5.58
N ARG A 68 4.10 -4.05 -5.07
CA ARG A 68 4.76 -4.43 -3.81
C ARG A 68 3.81 -4.34 -2.61
N ASN A 69 2.96 -3.30 -2.57
CA ASN A 69 2.02 -3.11 -1.47
C ASN A 69 0.82 -4.07 -1.54
N SER A 70 0.41 -4.48 -2.74
CA SER A 70 -0.65 -5.46 -2.96
C SER A 70 -0.25 -6.88 -2.53
N GLU A 71 0.97 -7.31 -2.87
CA GLU A 71 1.44 -8.66 -2.54
C GLU A 71 1.55 -8.85 -1.02
N PHE A 72 2.05 -7.84 -0.29
CA PHE A 72 2.21 -7.91 1.17
C PHE A 72 0.87 -8.05 1.93
N LYS A 73 -0.15 -7.29 1.53
CA LYS A 73 -1.50 -7.38 2.11
C LYS A 73 -2.13 -8.76 1.90
N PHE A 74 -1.87 -9.37 0.76
CA PHE A 74 -2.39 -10.69 0.43
C PHE A 74 -1.74 -11.79 1.29
N TYR A 75 -0.43 -11.74 1.51
CA TYR A 75 0.25 -12.67 2.42
C TYR A 75 -0.24 -12.52 3.86
N ILE A 76 -0.42 -11.28 4.34
CA ILE A 76 -0.99 -11.03 5.68
C ILE A 76 -2.39 -11.62 5.80
N LEU A 77 -3.25 -11.40 4.80
CA LEU A 77 -4.60 -11.98 4.79
C LEU A 77 -4.53 -13.52 4.83
N GLY A 78 -3.62 -14.13 4.06
CA GLY A 78 -3.39 -15.57 4.08
C GLY A 78 -2.99 -16.09 5.46
N ILE A 79 -2.08 -15.40 6.16
CA ILE A 79 -1.67 -15.76 7.53
C ILE A 79 -2.84 -15.64 8.51
N ILE A 80 -3.67 -14.60 8.39
CA ILE A 80 -4.85 -14.41 9.24
C ILE A 80 -5.84 -15.57 9.04
N VAL A 81 -6.14 -15.92 7.78
CA VAL A 81 -7.07 -17.01 7.46
C VAL A 81 -6.52 -18.35 7.93
N LEU A 82 -5.23 -18.61 7.73
CA LEU A 82 -4.57 -19.83 8.20
C LEU A 82 -4.64 -19.95 9.73
N THR A 83 -4.31 -18.88 10.44
CA THR A 83 -4.35 -18.84 11.91
C THR A 83 -5.76 -19.05 12.43
N PHE A 84 -6.75 -18.42 11.77
CA PHE A 84 -8.16 -18.63 12.08
C PHE A 84 -8.57 -20.09 11.89
N PHE A 85 -8.19 -20.70 10.76
CA PHE A 85 -8.52 -22.09 10.46
C PHE A 85 -7.91 -23.06 11.49
N ILE A 86 -6.64 -22.86 11.86
CA ILE A 86 -5.97 -23.64 12.90
C ILE A 86 -6.68 -23.47 14.25
N GLY A 87 -7.05 -22.24 14.61
CA GLY A 87 -7.77 -21.96 15.85
C GLY A 87 -9.14 -22.65 15.92
N VAL A 88 -9.91 -22.58 14.83
CA VAL A 88 -11.21 -23.28 14.73
C VAL A 88 -11.02 -24.80 14.85
N LEU A 89 -10.03 -25.35 14.16
CA LEU A 89 -9.74 -26.78 14.18
C LEU A 89 -9.32 -27.24 15.58
N TYR A 90 -8.54 -26.43 16.30
CA TYR A 90 -8.15 -26.67 17.69
C TYR A 90 -9.34 -26.64 18.66
N ILE A 91 -10.22 -25.63 18.53
CA ILE A 91 -11.43 -25.50 19.36
C ILE A 91 -12.40 -26.66 19.10
N LEU A 92 -12.56 -27.08 17.84
CA LEU A 92 -13.39 -28.21 17.47
C LEU A 92 -12.83 -29.51 18.05
N LEU A 93 -11.51 -29.68 18.01
CA LEU A 93 -10.84 -30.82 18.63
C LEU A 93 -11.08 -30.88 20.15
N LEU A 94 -11.00 -29.75 20.84
CA LEU A 94 -11.26 -29.64 22.28
C LEU A 94 -12.73 -29.86 22.67
N ASN A 95 -13.69 -29.48 21.82
CA ASN A 95 -15.12 -29.64 22.12
C ASN A 95 -15.64 -31.03 21.80
N VAL A 96 -15.14 -31.66 20.71
CA VAL A 96 -15.54 -33.02 20.32
C VAL A 96 -14.89 -34.06 21.22
N ILE A 97 -13.66 -33.80 21.68
CA ILE A 97 -12.92 -34.67 22.60
C ILE A 97 -13.02 -34.05 23.99
N LYS A 98 -13.99 -34.47 24.80
CA LYS A 98 -14.10 -34.08 26.22
C LYS A 98 -12.72 -34.11 26.93
N PRO A 99 -12.47 -33.28 27.96
CA PRO A 99 -11.14 -32.98 28.52
C PRO A 99 -10.42 -34.15 29.24
N VAL A 100 -10.84 -35.40 29.04
CA VAL A 100 -10.27 -36.60 29.67
C VAL A 100 -9.05 -37.12 28.90
N ALA A 101 -8.87 -36.76 27.63
CA ALA A 101 -7.82 -37.29 26.77
C ALA A 101 -6.55 -36.42 26.78
N GLY A 102 -5.90 -36.27 27.93
CA GLY A 102 -4.63 -35.53 28.07
C GLY A 102 -3.47 -36.09 27.22
N THR A 103 -3.62 -37.30 26.67
CA THR A 103 -2.57 -38.01 25.92
C THR A 103 -2.97 -38.44 24.50
N GLU A 104 -4.25 -38.32 24.09
CA GLU A 104 -4.72 -38.85 22.79
C GLU A 104 -4.82 -37.82 21.67
N TYR A 105 -4.49 -36.55 21.90
CA TYR A 105 -4.56 -35.50 20.87
C TYR A 105 -3.76 -35.87 19.61
N ILE A 106 -2.57 -36.45 19.78
CA ILE A 106 -1.72 -36.89 18.66
C ILE A 106 -2.38 -38.04 17.89
N SER A 107 -3.01 -38.98 18.59
CA SER A 107 -3.73 -40.12 17.97
C SER A 107 -4.91 -39.64 17.12
N VAL A 108 -5.70 -38.70 17.63
CA VAL A 108 -6.83 -38.14 16.89
C VAL A 108 -6.38 -37.30 15.71
N LEU A 109 -5.31 -36.51 15.87
CA LEU A 109 -4.72 -35.73 14.78
C LEU A 109 -4.17 -36.63 13.67
N LEU A 110 -3.56 -37.77 14.04
CA LEU A 110 -3.12 -38.80 13.10
C LEU A 110 -4.29 -39.53 12.41
N LYS A 111 -5.41 -39.72 13.10
CA LYS A 111 -6.63 -40.31 12.52
C LYS A 111 -7.19 -39.45 11.39
N TYR A 112 -7.14 -38.12 11.54
CA TYR A 112 -7.63 -37.16 10.55
C TYR A 112 -6.54 -36.54 9.68
N LYS A 113 -5.34 -37.15 9.62
CA LYS A 113 -4.20 -36.63 8.84
C LYS A 113 -4.54 -36.30 7.39
N TRP A 114 -5.40 -37.11 6.75
CA TRP A 114 -5.82 -36.88 5.37
C TRP A 114 -6.75 -35.68 5.21
N ALA A 115 -7.63 -35.42 6.19
CA ALA A 115 -8.48 -34.24 6.19
C ALA A 115 -7.64 -32.95 6.37
N LEU A 116 -6.60 -33.00 7.22
CA LEU A 116 -5.65 -31.91 7.39
C LEU A 116 -4.86 -31.62 6.10
N ILE A 117 -4.31 -32.66 5.47
CA ILE A 117 -3.59 -32.54 4.21
C ILE A 117 -4.50 -31.96 3.12
N LEU A 118 -5.74 -32.46 3.02
CA LEU A 118 -6.72 -31.97 2.05
C LEU A 118 -7.08 -30.51 2.31
N GLY A 119 -7.23 -30.10 3.56
CA GLY A 119 -7.46 -28.70 3.94
C GLY A 119 -6.32 -27.78 3.52
N ILE A 120 -5.07 -28.16 3.82
CA ILE A 120 -3.87 -27.40 3.41
C ILE A 120 -3.77 -27.35 1.89
N PHE A 121 -3.96 -28.48 1.22
CA PHE A 121 -3.89 -28.57 -0.23
C PHE A 121 -4.97 -27.72 -0.90
N SER A 122 -6.21 -27.79 -0.42
CA SER A 122 -7.32 -26.97 -0.91
C SER A 122 -7.03 -25.48 -0.71
N PHE A 123 -6.54 -25.08 0.47
CA PHE A 123 -6.16 -23.71 0.74
C PHE A 123 -5.07 -23.21 -0.22
N LEU A 124 -4.00 -23.99 -0.41
CA LEU A 124 -2.92 -23.65 -1.34
C LEU A 124 -3.44 -23.56 -2.79
N THR A 125 -4.33 -24.47 -3.18
CA THR A 125 -4.90 -24.48 -4.54
C THR A 125 -5.78 -23.26 -4.76
N ILE A 126 -6.60 -22.88 -3.79
CA ILE A 126 -7.43 -21.66 -3.83
C ILE A 126 -6.52 -20.42 -3.91
N GLN A 127 -5.48 -20.34 -3.08
CA GLN A 127 -4.54 -19.22 -3.08
C GLN A 127 -3.77 -19.13 -4.41
N TYR A 128 -3.36 -20.26 -4.97
CA TYR A 128 -2.72 -20.33 -6.28
C TYR A 128 -3.65 -19.89 -7.40
N LEU A 129 -4.88 -20.41 -7.43
CA LEU A 129 -5.88 -20.04 -8.44
C LEU A 129 -6.22 -18.56 -8.35
N ASP A 130 -6.39 -18.00 -7.16
CA ASP A 130 -6.68 -16.58 -6.98
C ASP A 130 -5.52 -15.71 -7.49
N GLN A 131 -4.26 -16.07 -7.18
CA GLN A 131 -3.09 -15.37 -7.73
C GLN A 131 -3.00 -15.46 -9.25
N VAL A 132 -3.27 -16.63 -9.83
CA VAL A 132 -3.25 -16.84 -11.29
C VAL A 132 -4.38 -16.05 -11.97
N LEU A 133 -5.59 -16.09 -11.42
CA LEU A 133 -6.75 -15.38 -11.94
C LEU A 133 -6.56 -13.86 -11.85
N VAL A 134 -6.08 -13.35 -10.72
CA VAL A 134 -5.80 -11.91 -10.54
C VAL A 134 -4.67 -11.45 -11.47
N LYS A 135 -3.58 -12.21 -11.61
CA LYS A 135 -2.53 -11.89 -12.59
C LYS A 135 -3.05 -11.92 -14.03
N SER A 136 -3.85 -12.91 -14.40
CA SER A 136 -4.40 -13.01 -15.76
C SER A 136 -5.31 -11.84 -16.13
N ARG A 137 -6.09 -11.32 -15.16
CA ARG A 137 -7.01 -10.20 -15.39
C ARG A 137 -6.29 -8.86 -15.59
N ILE A 138 -5.08 -8.71 -15.06
CA ILE A 138 -4.23 -7.52 -15.27
C ILE A 138 -3.62 -7.51 -16.68
N PHE A 139 -3.23 -8.68 -17.21
CA PHE A 139 -2.64 -8.78 -18.56
C PHE A 139 -3.67 -8.76 -19.69
N ARG A 140 -4.96 -8.98 -19.42
CA ARG A 140 -6.03 -8.98 -20.45
C ARG A 140 -6.66 -7.60 -20.71
N LYS A 141 -6.15 -6.55 -20.05
CA LYS A 141 -6.64 -5.16 -20.16
C LYS A 141 -5.64 -4.21 -20.85
N GLN A 142 -4.58 -4.74 -21.44
CA GLN A 142 -3.75 -4.04 -22.43
C GLN A 142 -4.17 -4.47 -23.83
#